data_AF-A0A9Q8JH62-F1
#
_entry.id   AF-A0A9Q8JH62-F1
#
_cell.length_a   1.000
_cell.length_b   1.000
_cell.length_c   1.000
_cell.angle_alpha   90.00
_cell.angle_beta   90.00
_cell.angle_gamma   90.00
#
_symmetry.space_group_name_H-M   'P 1'
#
loop_
_entity.id
_entity.type
_entity.pdbx_description
1 polymer ?
#
loop_
_entity_poly.entity_id
_entity_poly.type
_entity_poly.pdbx_seq_one_letter_code
_entity_poly.pdbx_strand_id
1 'polypeptide(L)'
;MAQAALESGWGTSQLSTKANNYFGVKRGGSGAYVAMPTQEYVNGHYITVTEKFAKYNSVRESLEGNARLLANGLSWNHNYYLGAWRSKASNYKEAAYGLQGKYATAPDYAAKLIRVIETYHLQEMDGGYINDGTGWFWYENGQKFTGFRFYMGTYYWFENGARINNAWRSAWGYRYYVDGEGRAVQGLRTIGGKRYHFGTDGTFYLRTNQTVAHNQEKYRASSTGELQPWSGYFDAPAGWRWIENGQMYTGFRFYMGAYYYFRNGVRQHNQFVSQWGLHYYVGSDGRSMQGIHMIDGKRYNFGSNGTFYMR
;
A
#
# COMPACT_ATOMS: atom_id res chain seq x y z
N MET A 1 -14.24 -20.91 12.70
CA MET A 1 -13.88 -22.33 12.94
C MET A 1 -13.69 -22.65 14.42
N ALA A 2 -12.89 -21.86 15.16
CA ALA A 2 -12.65 -22.09 16.59
C ALA A 2 -13.92 -22.20 17.45
N GLN A 3 -14.94 -21.37 17.22
CA GLN A 3 -16.23 -21.52 17.90
C GLN A 3 -16.84 -22.90 17.66
N ALA A 4 -17.01 -23.32 16.40
CA ALA A 4 -17.58 -24.63 16.09
C ALA A 4 -16.78 -25.77 16.76
N ALA A 5 -15.45 -25.70 16.75
CA ALA A 5 -14.60 -26.69 17.43
C ALA A 5 -14.83 -26.71 18.95
N LEU A 6 -14.90 -25.55 19.59
CA LEU A 6 -15.13 -25.43 21.02
C LEU A 6 -16.54 -25.88 21.42
N GLU A 7 -17.57 -25.37 20.76
CA GLU A 7 -18.99 -25.60 21.08
C GLU A 7 -19.43 -27.05 20.83
N SER A 8 -18.79 -27.76 19.89
CA SER A 8 -19.16 -29.12 19.52
C SER A 8 -18.18 -30.20 19.99
N GLY A 9 -17.11 -29.83 20.68
CA GLY A 9 -16.01 -30.74 21.01
C GLY A 9 -15.41 -31.36 19.74
N TRP A 10 -14.99 -30.54 18.78
CA TRP A 10 -14.49 -30.96 17.47
C TRP A 10 -15.47 -31.82 16.66
N GLY A 11 -16.76 -31.53 16.78
CA GLY A 11 -17.83 -32.24 16.09
C GLY A 11 -18.21 -33.58 16.71
N THR A 12 -17.59 -33.97 17.83
CA THR A 12 -17.83 -35.28 18.47
C THR A 12 -18.98 -35.29 19.46
N SER A 13 -19.55 -34.13 19.82
CA SER A 13 -20.70 -34.06 20.72
C SER A 13 -21.90 -34.84 20.18
N GLN A 14 -22.76 -35.33 21.06
CA GLN A 14 -23.99 -36.00 20.62
C GLN A 14 -24.88 -35.05 19.79
N LEU A 15 -24.87 -33.75 20.10
CA LEU A 15 -25.68 -32.78 19.39
C LEU A 15 -25.15 -32.52 17.96
N SER A 16 -23.84 -32.35 17.79
CA SER A 16 -23.23 -32.19 16.47
C SER A 16 -23.39 -33.44 15.62
N THR A 17 -23.21 -34.63 16.19
CA THR A 17 -23.32 -35.91 15.46
C THR A 17 -24.76 -36.28 15.10
N LYS A 18 -25.74 -36.05 15.97
CA LYS A 18 -27.15 -36.42 15.72
C LYS A 18 -27.95 -35.36 14.97
N ALA A 19 -27.55 -34.09 15.06
CA ALA A 19 -28.34 -32.97 14.58
C ALA A 19 -27.59 -31.96 13.70
N ASN A 20 -26.31 -32.21 13.38
CA ASN A 20 -25.44 -31.25 12.68
C ASN A 20 -25.40 -29.86 13.35
N ASN A 21 -25.70 -29.78 14.65
CA ASN A 21 -25.77 -28.51 15.38
C ASN A 21 -24.47 -28.31 16.16
N TYR A 22 -23.56 -27.55 15.55
CA TYR A 22 -22.21 -27.31 16.07
C TYR A 22 -22.12 -26.15 17.08
N PHE A 23 -23.24 -25.48 17.37
CA PHE A 23 -23.24 -24.23 18.15
C PHE A 23 -24.28 -24.23 19.28
N GLY A 24 -24.89 -25.38 19.58
CA GLY A 24 -25.86 -25.48 20.68
C GLY A 24 -27.16 -24.69 20.45
N VAL A 25 -27.52 -24.38 19.20
CA VAL A 25 -28.67 -23.50 18.90
C VAL A 25 -29.98 -24.15 19.36
N LYS A 26 -30.69 -23.54 20.31
CA LYS A 26 -32.03 -23.97 20.77
C LYS A 26 -33.10 -23.66 19.70
N ARG A 27 -34.20 -24.43 19.70
CA ARG A 27 -35.33 -24.26 18.77
C ARG A 27 -36.52 -23.64 19.49
N GLY A 28 -36.77 -22.36 19.24
CA GLY A 28 -37.92 -21.62 19.80
C GLY A 28 -39.20 -21.60 18.95
N GLY A 29 -39.16 -22.05 17.69
CA GLY A 29 -40.30 -21.99 16.75
C GLY A 29 -40.43 -23.23 15.87
N SER A 30 -41.22 -23.13 14.80
CA SER A 30 -41.49 -24.24 13.88
C SER A 30 -40.25 -24.74 13.16
N GLY A 31 -40.16 -26.05 12.93
CA GLY A 31 -39.17 -26.75 12.10
C GLY A 31 -38.30 -27.74 12.88
N ALA A 32 -37.33 -28.37 12.20
CA ALA A 32 -36.67 -29.58 12.69
C ALA A 32 -35.86 -29.35 13.98
N TYR A 33 -35.99 -30.29 14.91
CA TYR A 33 -35.29 -30.29 16.19
C TYR A 33 -34.93 -31.70 16.65
N VAL A 34 -34.02 -31.79 17.63
CA VAL A 34 -33.78 -32.96 18.46
C VAL A 34 -34.01 -32.56 19.93
N ALA A 35 -34.66 -33.42 20.71
CA ALA A 35 -34.82 -33.23 22.15
C ALA A 35 -33.68 -33.94 22.87
N MET A 36 -32.89 -33.22 23.68
CA MET A 36 -31.75 -33.79 24.39
C MET A 36 -31.63 -33.20 25.79
N PRO A 37 -31.13 -33.97 26.78
CA PRO A 37 -30.81 -33.42 28.09
C PRO A 37 -29.69 -32.38 27.98
N THR A 38 -29.82 -31.29 28.73
CA THR A 38 -28.81 -30.25 28.89
C THR A 38 -28.78 -29.77 30.33
N GLN A 39 -27.66 -29.20 30.75
CA GLN A 39 -27.50 -28.64 32.09
C GLN A 39 -27.87 -27.15 32.07
N GLU A 40 -28.86 -26.78 32.88
CA GLU A 40 -29.25 -25.39 33.09
C GLU A 40 -28.87 -24.97 34.51
N TYR A 41 -28.43 -23.73 34.69
CA TYR A 41 -28.11 -23.20 36.00
C TYR A 41 -29.27 -22.34 36.51
N VAL A 42 -30.01 -22.85 37.48
CA VAL A 42 -31.22 -22.22 38.03
C VAL A 42 -31.06 -22.14 39.55
N ASN A 43 -31.29 -20.94 40.12
CA ASN A 43 -31.25 -20.72 41.57
C ASN A 43 -29.97 -21.22 42.27
N GLY A 44 -28.80 -21.08 41.62
CA GLY A 44 -27.52 -21.44 42.24
C GLY A 44 -27.05 -22.89 42.03
N HIS A 45 -27.85 -23.74 41.36
CA HIS A 45 -27.52 -25.14 41.12
C HIS A 45 -27.74 -25.55 39.66
N TYR A 46 -26.98 -26.54 39.20
CA TYR A 46 -27.20 -27.16 37.90
C TYR A 46 -28.33 -28.19 37.98
N ILE A 47 -29.32 -28.06 37.09
CA ILE A 47 -30.37 -29.05 36.87
C ILE A 47 -30.24 -29.62 35.46
N THR A 48 -30.67 -30.87 35.27
CA THR A 48 -30.77 -31.45 33.92
C THR A 48 -32.19 -31.30 33.43
N VAL A 49 -32.36 -30.62 32.30
CA VAL A 49 -33.65 -30.46 31.63
C VAL A 49 -33.55 -30.97 30.19
N THR A 50 -34.66 -31.48 29.65
CA THR A 50 -34.72 -31.84 28.24
C THR A 50 -35.12 -30.62 27.44
N GLU A 51 -34.25 -30.20 26.52
CA GLU A 51 -34.42 -29.01 25.70
C GLU A 51 -34.50 -29.35 24.22
N LYS A 52 -35.16 -28.50 23.45
CA LYS A 52 -35.24 -28.63 21.98
C LYS A 52 -34.08 -27.89 21.34
N PHE A 53 -33.21 -28.62 20.66
CA PHE A 53 -32.12 -28.06 19.86
C PHE A 53 -32.43 -28.13 18.38
N ALA A 54 -32.08 -27.10 17.62
CA ALA A 54 -32.27 -27.07 16.17
C ALA A 54 -31.54 -28.25 15.52
N LYS A 55 -32.19 -28.89 14.54
CA LYS A 55 -31.59 -29.93 13.69
C LYS A 55 -31.36 -29.37 12.29
N TYR A 56 -30.15 -29.52 11.79
CA TYR A 56 -29.73 -29.05 10.47
C TYR A 56 -29.51 -30.23 9.52
N ASN A 57 -29.72 -29.99 8.22
CA ASN A 57 -29.53 -30.99 7.17
C ASN A 57 -28.05 -31.28 6.91
N SER A 58 -27.15 -30.34 7.23
CA SER A 58 -25.71 -30.52 7.08
C SER A 58 -24.91 -29.67 8.07
N VAL A 59 -23.64 -30.02 8.26
CA VAL A 59 -22.66 -29.19 8.99
C VAL A 59 -22.59 -27.79 8.40
N ARG A 60 -22.60 -27.68 7.07
CA ARG A 60 -22.56 -26.40 6.37
C ARG A 60 -23.72 -25.49 6.76
N GLU A 61 -24.93 -26.03 6.88
CA GLU A 61 -26.12 -25.23 7.22
C GLU A 61 -26.01 -24.62 8.62
N SER A 62 -25.48 -25.35 9.61
CA SER A 62 -25.27 -24.79 10.94
C SER A 62 -24.15 -23.75 10.98
N LEU A 63 -23.07 -23.96 10.23
CA LEU A 63 -21.99 -22.98 10.04
C LEU A 63 -22.50 -21.69 9.39
N GLU A 64 -23.29 -21.80 8.32
CA GLU A 64 -23.91 -20.65 7.64
C GLU A 64 -24.89 -19.92 8.55
N GLY A 65 -25.69 -20.66 9.33
CA GLY A 65 -26.58 -20.09 10.34
C GLY A 65 -25.84 -19.22 11.36
N ASN A 66 -24.76 -19.75 11.94
CA ASN A 66 -23.93 -19.00 12.88
C ASN A 66 -23.22 -17.80 12.19
N ALA A 67 -22.71 -17.98 10.97
CA ALA A 67 -22.09 -16.88 10.23
C ALA A 67 -23.07 -15.72 9.98
N ARG A 68 -24.33 -16.02 9.61
CA ARG A 68 -25.39 -15.01 9.45
C ARG A 68 -25.73 -14.31 10.76
N LEU A 69 -25.81 -15.04 11.87
CA LEU A 69 -26.03 -14.45 13.20
C LEU A 69 -24.92 -13.44 13.54
N LEU A 70 -23.66 -13.84 13.37
CA LEU A 70 -22.54 -12.96 13.67
C LEU A 70 -22.50 -11.75 12.74
N ALA A 71 -22.75 -11.93 11.44
CA ALA A 71 -22.71 -10.86 10.45
C ALA A 71 -23.88 -9.87 10.57
N ASN A 72 -25.08 -10.34 10.92
CA ASN A 72 -26.29 -9.53 10.95
C ASN A 72 -26.72 -9.10 12.35
N GLY A 73 -26.08 -9.62 13.40
CA GLY A 73 -26.48 -9.37 14.78
C GLY A 73 -27.81 -10.02 15.16
N LEU A 74 -28.44 -9.45 16.19
CA LEU A 74 -29.76 -9.87 16.68
C LEU A 74 -30.85 -9.00 16.03
N SER A 75 -32.07 -9.51 15.94
CA SER A 75 -33.20 -8.76 15.33
C SER A 75 -33.43 -7.38 15.94
N TRP A 76 -33.16 -7.22 17.24
CA TRP A 76 -33.29 -5.96 17.98
C TRP A 76 -31.98 -5.14 18.04
N ASN A 77 -30.85 -5.71 17.63
CA ASN A 77 -29.56 -5.03 17.56
C ASN A 77 -28.65 -5.69 16.52
N HIS A 78 -28.69 -5.15 15.30
CA HIS A 78 -27.89 -5.63 14.18
C HIS A 78 -26.36 -5.49 14.42
N ASN A 79 -25.97 -4.61 15.33
CA ASN A 79 -24.57 -4.36 15.69
C ASN A 79 -24.14 -5.17 16.93
N TYR A 80 -24.96 -6.07 17.46
CA TYR A 80 -24.67 -6.76 18.72
C TYR A 80 -23.28 -7.42 18.72
N TYR A 81 -22.91 -8.08 17.62
CA TYR A 81 -21.63 -8.75 17.41
C TYR A 81 -20.60 -7.92 16.61
N LEU A 82 -20.77 -6.59 16.50
CA LEU A 82 -19.90 -5.74 15.67
C LEU A 82 -18.40 -5.88 16.00
N GLY A 83 -18.07 -6.15 17.26
CA GLY A 83 -16.69 -6.32 17.73
C GLY A 83 -16.00 -7.58 17.21
N ALA A 84 -16.76 -8.54 16.66
CA ALA A 84 -16.24 -9.75 16.03
C ALA A 84 -16.07 -9.62 14.52
N TRP A 85 -16.51 -8.51 13.91
CA TRP A 85 -16.45 -8.32 12.46
C TRP A 85 -15.03 -8.03 12.02
N ARG A 86 -14.61 -8.63 10.89
CA ARG A 86 -13.30 -8.35 10.28
C ARG A 86 -13.06 -6.87 9.96
N SER A 87 -14.13 -6.09 9.75
CA SER A 87 -14.05 -4.64 9.51
C SER A 87 -13.84 -3.81 10.79
N LYS A 88 -13.86 -4.44 11.97
CA LYS A 88 -13.76 -3.79 13.29
C LYS A 88 -12.66 -4.37 14.16
N ALA A 89 -12.46 -5.67 14.12
CA ALA A 89 -11.37 -6.35 14.82
C ALA A 89 -10.14 -6.46 13.92
N SER A 90 -9.00 -5.97 14.39
CA SER A 90 -7.74 -5.98 13.65
C SER A 90 -7.07 -7.36 13.62
N ASN A 91 -7.48 -8.25 14.52
CA ASN A 91 -6.96 -9.61 14.66
C ASN A 91 -7.97 -10.52 15.34
N TYR A 92 -7.68 -11.82 15.36
CA TYR A 92 -8.58 -12.83 15.95
C TYR A 92 -8.74 -12.71 17.48
N LYS A 93 -7.77 -12.10 18.19
CA LYS A 93 -7.87 -11.89 19.64
C LYS A 93 -8.92 -10.84 19.96
N GLU A 94 -8.89 -9.71 19.26
CA GLU A 94 -9.92 -8.67 19.34
C GLU A 94 -11.29 -9.22 18.97
N ALA A 95 -11.38 -10.02 17.90
CA ALA A 95 -12.64 -10.64 17.51
C ALA A 95 -13.18 -11.59 18.59
N ALA A 96 -12.31 -12.39 19.22
CA ALA A 96 -12.69 -13.28 20.33
C ALA A 96 -13.17 -12.50 21.56
N TYR A 97 -12.49 -11.41 21.93
CA TYR A 97 -12.96 -10.51 22.99
C TYR A 97 -14.29 -9.82 22.64
N GLY A 98 -14.50 -9.49 21.36
CA GLY A 98 -15.78 -8.97 20.86
C GLY A 98 -16.96 -9.92 21.02
N LEU A 99 -16.70 -11.22 21.19
CA LEU A 99 -17.72 -12.25 21.47
C LEU A 99 -17.90 -12.53 22.96
N GLN A 100 -16.92 -12.22 23.80
CA GLN A 100 -16.99 -12.50 25.24
C GLN A 100 -18.09 -11.67 25.92
N GLY A 101 -18.88 -12.33 26.76
CA GLY A 101 -20.02 -11.72 27.45
C GLY A 101 -21.22 -11.42 26.52
N LYS A 102 -21.12 -11.72 25.22
CA LYS A 102 -22.18 -11.51 24.23
C LYS A 102 -22.65 -12.81 23.58
N TYR A 103 -21.70 -13.60 23.08
CA TYR A 103 -22.00 -14.91 22.50
C TYR A 103 -22.12 -15.95 23.61
N ALA A 104 -21.21 -15.92 24.58
CA ALA A 104 -21.25 -16.73 25.79
C ALA A 104 -21.05 -15.83 27.02
N THR A 105 -21.77 -16.12 28.10
CA THR A 105 -21.66 -15.42 29.39
C THR A 105 -20.39 -15.76 30.17
N ALA A 106 -19.69 -16.82 29.77
CA ALA A 106 -18.45 -17.25 30.40
C ALA A 106 -17.36 -16.16 30.29
N PRO A 107 -16.74 -15.75 31.41
CA PRO A 107 -15.74 -14.68 31.42
C PRO A 107 -14.40 -15.09 30.77
N ASP A 108 -14.20 -16.37 30.47
CA ASP A 108 -13.01 -16.92 29.84
C ASP A 108 -13.23 -17.34 28.37
N TYR A 109 -14.37 -16.97 27.78
CA TYR A 109 -14.74 -17.39 26.43
C TYR A 109 -13.72 -16.96 25.37
N ALA A 110 -13.26 -15.71 25.41
CA ALA A 110 -12.25 -15.25 24.46
C ALA A 110 -10.95 -16.04 24.59
N ALA A 111 -10.51 -16.31 25.83
CA ALA A 111 -9.31 -17.08 26.10
C ALA A 111 -9.41 -18.52 25.54
N LYS A 112 -10.58 -19.16 25.67
CA LYS A 112 -10.84 -20.49 25.09
C LYS A 112 -10.76 -20.46 23.55
N LEU A 113 -11.37 -19.47 22.91
CA LEU A 113 -11.30 -19.33 21.45
C LEU A 113 -9.87 -19.05 20.97
N ILE A 114 -9.17 -18.11 21.60
CA ILE A 114 -7.79 -17.76 21.29
C ILE A 114 -6.91 -19.00 21.42
N ARG A 115 -7.07 -19.78 22.50
CA ARG A 115 -6.32 -21.04 22.70
C ARG A 115 -6.56 -22.03 21.57
N VAL A 116 -7.80 -22.22 21.13
CA VAL A 116 -8.10 -23.11 19.98
C VAL A 116 -7.48 -22.57 18.69
N ILE A 117 -7.55 -21.26 18.44
CA ILE A 117 -6.96 -20.64 17.25
C ILE A 117 -5.45 -20.84 17.24
N GLU A 118 -4.77 -20.52 18.35
CA GLU A 118 -3.31 -20.62 18.48
C GLU A 118 -2.82 -22.07 18.46
N THR A 119 -3.51 -23.00 19.13
CA THR A 119 -3.11 -24.43 19.18
C THR A 119 -3.12 -25.08 17.79
N TYR A 120 -4.07 -24.68 16.94
CA TYR A 120 -4.28 -25.30 15.62
C TYR A 120 -3.97 -24.35 14.46
N HIS A 121 -3.35 -23.20 14.73
CA HIS A 121 -2.95 -22.21 13.73
C HIS A 121 -4.09 -21.78 12.79
N LEU A 122 -5.33 -21.71 13.30
CA LEU A 122 -6.53 -21.51 12.47
C LEU A 122 -6.55 -20.14 11.77
N GLN A 123 -5.82 -19.16 12.29
CA GLN A 123 -5.66 -17.85 11.65
C GLN A 123 -5.02 -17.95 10.26
N GLU A 124 -4.19 -18.96 10.00
CA GLU A 124 -3.51 -19.14 8.71
C GLU A 124 -4.52 -19.50 7.59
N MET A 125 -5.66 -20.09 7.96
CA MET A 125 -6.74 -20.42 7.03
C MET A 125 -7.52 -19.19 6.57
N ASP A 126 -7.54 -18.12 7.35
CA ASP A 126 -8.30 -16.90 7.05
C ASP A 126 -7.70 -16.10 5.89
N GLY A 127 -6.47 -16.45 5.49
CA GLY A 127 -5.68 -15.81 4.44
C GLY A 127 -5.20 -14.40 4.83
N GLY A 128 -4.21 -13.89 4.13
CA GLY A 128 -3.71 -12.53 4.29
C GLY A 128 -2.45 -12.41 5.14
N TYR A 129 -2.23 -11.19 5.63
CA TYR A 129 -1.00 -10.76 6.28
C TYR A 129 -1.09 -10.96 7.80
N ILE A 130 -0.31 -11.90 8.32
CA ILE A 130 -0.39 -12.40 9.70
C ILE A 130 0.96 -12.23 10.38
N ASN A 131 0.96 -11.75 11.62
CA ASN A 131 2.14 -11.83 12.49
C ASN A 131 1.97 -13.00 13.45
N ASP A 132 2.86 -13.99 13.37
CA ASP A 132 2.83 -15.18 14.24
C ASP A 132 3.69 -15.05 15.50
N GLY A 133 4.27 -13.87 15.73
CA GLY A 133 5.22 -13.59 16.81
C GLY A 133 6.69 -13.76 16.41
N THR A 134 6.98 -14.42 15.29
CA THR A 134 8.34 -14.60 14.75
C THR A 134 8.60 -13.73 13.53
N GLY A 135 7.56 -13.29 12.84
CA GLY A 135 7.65 -12.41 11.70
C GLY A 135 6.29 -12.13 11.07
N TRP A 136 6.32 -11.40 9.95
CA TRP A 136 5.14 -11.13 9.15
C TRP A 136 5.07 -12.11 7.99
N PHE A 137 3.95 -12.79 7.85
CA PHE A 137 3.72 -13.82 6.85
C PHE A 137 2.50 -13.50 5.98
N TRP A 138 2.51 -13.97 4.74
CA TRP A 138 1.34 -14.00 3.89
C TRP A 138 0.88 -15.44 3.63
N TYR A 139 -0.38 -15.69 3.95
CA TYR A 139 -1.04 -16.97 3.69
C TYR A 139 -2.14 -16.81 2.64
N GLU A 140 -2.27 -17.81 1.77
CA GLU A 140 -3.40 -17.95 0.85
C GLU A 140 -3.97 -19.35 1.00
N ASN A 141 -5.25 -19.44 1.40
CA ASN A 141 -5.92 -20.72 1.63
C ASN A 141 -5.15 -21.67 2.58
N GLY A 142 -4.55 -21.13 3.65
CA GLY A 142 -3.74 -21.91 4.59
C GLY A 142 -2.34 -22.28 4.09
N GLN A 143 -1.91 -21.82 2.91
CA GLN A 143 -0.59 -22.08 2.36
C GLN A 143 0.28 -20.83 2.35
N LYS A 144 1.58 -21.02 2.61
CA LYS A 144 2.58 -19.94 2.57
C LYS A 144 2.78 -19.45 1.14
N PHE A 145 2.67 -18.14 0.95
CA PHE A 145 2.76 -17.52 -0.37
C PHE A 145 4.18 -17.06 -0.71
N THR A 146 4.59 -17.21 -1.97
CA THR A 146 5.83 -16.64 -2.50
C THR A 146 5.50 -15.74 -3.68
N GLY A 147 5.94 -14.48 -3.61
CA GLY A 147 5.69 -13.50 -4.66
C GLY A 147 5.32 -12.12 -4.13
N PHE A 148 4.85 -11.27 -5.03
CA PHE A 148 4.27 -9.98 -4.66
C PHE A 148 2.80 -10.09 -4.32
N ARG A 149 2.40 -9.39 -3.25
CA ARG A 149 0.99 -9.21 -2.92
C ARG A 149 0.68 -7.76 -2.60
N PHE A 150 -0.39 -7.24 -3.19
CA PHE A 150 -0.91 -5.92 -2.89
C PHE A 150 -1.72 -5.95 -1.60
N TYR A 151 -1.34 -5.11 -0.63
CA TYR A 151 -2.00 -5.00 0.66
C TYR A 151 -1.80 -3.58 1.21
N MET A 152 -2.84 -3.00 1.82
CA MET A 152 -2.79 -1.64 2.42
C MET A 152 -2.10 -0.57 1.55
N GLY A 153 -2.45 -0.55 0.26
CA GLY A 153 -2.03 0.49 -0.67
C GLY A 153 -0.64 0.32 -1.30
N THR A 154 0.05 -0.79 -1.08
CA THR A 154 1.34 -1.08 -1.73
C THR A 154 1.54 -2.58 -1.93
N TYR A 155 2.60 -2.96 -2.66
CA TYR A 155 3.04 -4.34 -2.77
C TYR A 155 4.03 -4.71 -1.67
N TYR A 156 3.94 -5.95 -1.21
CA TYR A 156 4.91 -6.60 -0.33
C TYR A 156 5.46 -7.84 -1.01
N TRP A 157 6.75 -8.15 -0.79
CA TRP A 157 7.35 -9.39 -1.28
C TRP A 157 7.42 -10.42 -0.16
N PHE A 158 6.99 -11.64 -0.48
CA PHE A 158 7.04 -12.78 0.41
C PHE A 158 7.84 -13.92 -0.19
N GLU A 159 8.55 -14.66 0.65
CA GLU A 159 9.33 -15.83 0.30
C GLU A 159 9.04 -16.94 1.31
N ASN A 160 8.44 -18.03 0.85
CA ASN A 160 7.87 -19.06 1.71
C ASN A 160 6.98 -18.45 2.81
N GLY A 161 6.09 -17.55 2.42
CA GLY A 161 5.20 -16.81 3.30
C GLY A 161 5.89 -15.67 4.03
N ALA A 162 7.19 -15.70 4.30
CA ALA A 162 7.86 -14.68 5.12
C ALA A 162 8.07 -13.37 4.35
N ARG A 163 7.74 -12.24 4.96
CA ARG A 163 7.95 -10.90 4.39
C ARG A 163 9.44 -10.60 4.28
N ILE A 164 9.85 -10.10 3.12
CA ILE A 164 11.22 -9.64 2.88
C ILE A 164 11.30 -8.12 2.93
N ASN A 165 12.37 -7.60 3.54
CA ASN A 165 12.64 -6.17 3.70
C ASN A 165 13.95 -5.79 2.99
N ASN A 166 14.09 -4.51 2.64
CA ASN A 166 15.30 -3.91 2.07
C ASN A 166 15.88 -4.66 0.86
N ALA A 167 15.02 -5.17 -0.03
CA ALA A 167 15.42 -6.09 -1.08
C ALA A 167 14.98 -5.65 -2.48
N TRP A 168 15.83 -5.95 -3.46
CA TRP A 168 15.46 -5.88 -4.87
C TRP A 168 14.70 -7.14 -5.28
N ARG A 169 13.62 -6.96 -6.05
CA ARG A 169 12.79 -8.06 -6.54
C ARG A 169 12.33 -7.79 -7.97
N SER A 170 12.10 -8.86 -8.71
CA SER A 170 11.65 -8.81 -10.10
C SER A 170 10.35 -9.57 -10.26
N ALA A 171 9.39 -8.95 -10.93
CA ALA A 171 8.11 -9.56 -11.27
C ALA A 171 7.49 -8.84 -12.47
N TRP A 172 6.69 -9.57 -13.25
CA TRP A 172 5.99 -9.00 -14.41
C TRP A 172 6.92 -8.28 -15.42
N GLY A 173 8.18 -8.74 -15.54
CA GLY A 173 9.19 -8.11 -16.42
C GLY A 173 9.81 -6.83 -15.88
N TYR A 174 9.45 -6.40 -14.67
CA TYR A 174 9.92 -5.17 -14.05
C TYR A 174 10.70 -5.43 -12.76
N ARG A 175 11.47 -4.43 -12.34
CA ARG A 175 12.27 -4.46 -11.11
C ARG A 175 11.69 -3.50 -10.08
N TYR A 176 11.65 -3.95 -8.83
CA TYR A 176 11.08 -3.26 -7.68
C TYR A 176 12.07 -3.27 -6.52
N TYR A 177 11.86 -2.36 -5.58
CA TYR A 177 12.56 -2.39 -4.29
C TYR A 177 11.54 -2.33 -3.16
N VAL A 178 11.68 -3.24 -2.19
CA VAL A 178 10.91 -3.21 -0.94
C VAL A 178 11.77 -2.59 0.16
N ASP A 179 11.21 -1.66 0.93
CA ASP A 179 11.92 -0.94 2.00
C ASP A 179 12.04 -1.76 3.30
N GLY A 180 12.47 -1.11 4.38
CA GLY A 180 12.64 -1.73 5.70
C GLY A 180 11.33 -2.27 6.30
N GLU A 181 10.19 -1.76 5.85
CA GLU A 181 8.86 -2.22 6.25
C GLU A 181 8.30 -3.27 5.27
N GLY A 182 9.08 -3.65 4.25
CA GLY A 182 8.69 -4.59 3.20
C GLY A 182 7.78 -3.97 2.14
N ARG A 183 7.57 -2.65 2.17
CA ARG A 183 6.68 -1.94 1.24
C ARG A 183 7.42 -1.65 -0.05
N ALA A 184 6.81 -1.96 -1.19
CA ALA A 184 7.31 -1.53 -2.49
C ALA A 184 7.31 -0.01 -2.54
N VAL A 185 8.45 0.56 -2.89
CA VAL A 185 8.67 2.01 -2.85
C VAL A 185 8.18 2.69 -4.13
N GLN A 186 7.88 3.98 -4.01
CA GLN A 186 7.57 4.87 -5.12
C GLN A 186 8.44 6.12 -5.08
N GLY A 187 8.45 6.83 -6.20
CA GLY A 187 9.13 8.09 -6.40
C GLY A 187 10.65 7.93 -6.37
N LEU A 188 11.32 9.04 -6.06
CA LEU A 188 12.76 9.11 -5.93
C LEU A 188 13.22 8.43 -4.63
N ARG A 189 14.19 7.52 -4.72
CA ARG A 189 14.76 6.81 -3.57
C ARG A 189 16.28 6.72 -3.67
N THR A 190 16.93 6.76 -2.52
CA THR A 190 18.37 6.49 -2.39
C THR A 190 18.55 5.11 -1.79
N ILE A 191 19.19 4.20 -2.52
CA ILE A 191 19.43 2.81 -2.11
C ILE A 191 20.91 2.53 -2.31
N GLY A 192 21.63 2.19 -1.23
CA GLY A 192 23.08 1.95 -1.29
C GLY A 192 23.87 3.14 -1.84
N GLY A 193 23.50 4.37 -1.47
CA GLY A 193 24.15 5.61 -1.92
C GLY A 193 23.79 6.05 -3.35
N LYS A 194 23.03 5.26 -4.09
CA LYS A 194 22.63 5.56 -5.48
C LYS A 194 21.17 5.98 -5.55
N ARG A 195 20.85 6.95 -6.42
CA ARG A 195 19.48 7.44 -6.62
C ARG A 195 18.78 6.64 -7.71
N TYR A 196 17.50 6.33 -7.48
CA TYR A 196 16.61 5.57 -8.36
C TYR A 196 15.22 6.22 -8.37
N HIS A 197 14.41 5.94 -9.39
CA HIS A 197 13.02 6.39 -9.43
C HIS A 197 12.06 5.24 -9.73
N PHE A 198 11.02 5.07 -8.91
CA PHE A 198 10.08 3.93 -8.96
C PHE A 198 8.67 4.31 -9.45
N GLY A 199 8.55 5.48 -10.09
CA GLY A 199 7.26 6.03 -10.52
C GLY A 199 6.43 6.57 -9.35
N THR A 200 5.51 7.49 -9.63
CA THR A 200 4.58 8.08 -8.65
C THR A 200 3.12 7.86 -9.04
N ASP A 201 2.89 6.93 -9.96
CA ASP A 201 1.65 6.64 -10.69
C ASP A 201 1.01 5.31 -10.28
N GLY A 202 1.44 4.76 -9.15
CA GLY A 202 0.95 3.48 -8.61
C GLY A 202 1.56 2.24 -9.26
N THR A 203 2.58 2.38 -10.11
CA THR A 203 3.19 1.22 -10.76
C THR A 203 4.34 0.58 -9.97
N PHE A 204 4.97 1.32 -9.05
CA PHE A 204 6.06 0.88 -8.14
C PHE A 204 7.37 0.38 -8.80
N TYR A 205 7.41 0.14 -10.11
CA TYR A 205 8.62 -0.37 -10.76
C TYR A 205 9.66 0.72 -11.06
N LEU A 206 10.92 0.30 -11.01
CA LEU A 206 12.09 1.09 -11.34
C LEU A 206 12.05 1.60 -12.79
N ARG A 207 12.22 2.91 -12.97
CA ARG A 207 12.39 3.55 -14.28
C ARG A 207 13.83 3.36 -14.77
N THR A 208 13.99 2.87 -16.00
CA THR A 208 15.29 2.65 -16.67
C THR A 208 15.28 3.28 -18.06
N ASN A 209 16.47 3.57 -18.60
CA ASN A 209 16.69 4.05 -19.98
C ASN A 209 15.83 5.25 -20.41
N GLN A 210 15.55 6.17 -19.48
CA GLN A 210 14.68 7.31 -19.75
C GLN A 210 15.07 8.52 -18.93
N THR A 211 14.56 9.68 -19.32
CA THR A 211 14.64 10.88 -18.50
C THR A 211 13.53 10.86 -17.47
N VAL A 212 13.88 11.17 -16.22
CA VAL A 212 12.95 11.28 -15.11
C VAL A 212 12.97 12.72 -14.60
N ALA A 213 11.81 13.31 -14.36
CA ALA A 213 11.68 14.60 -13.70
C ALA A 213 11.04 14.43 -12.33
N HIS A 214 11.55 15.12 -11.32
CA HIS A 214 10.97 15.18 -9.99
C HIS A 214 11.14 16.60 -9.44
N ASN A 215 10.03 17.28 -9.15
CA ASN A 215 10.00 18.71 -8.84
C ASN A 215 10.69 19.53 -9.94
N GLN A 216 11.71 20.33 -9.57
CA GLN A 216 12.50 21.13 -10.51
C GLN A 216 13.75 20.40 -11.02
N GLU A 217 13.99 19.17 -10.56
CA GLU A 217 15.17 18.39 -10.90
C GLU A 217 14.90 17.41 -12.05
N LYS A 218 15.89 17.23 -12.92
CA LYS A 218 15.82 16.30 -14.05
C LYS A 218 17.01 15.34 -14.05
N TYR A 219 16.73 14.07 -14.28
CA TYR A 219 17.68 12.97 -14.22
C TYR A 219 17.65 12.14 -15.50
N ARG A 220 18.74 11.47 -15.80
CA ARG A 220 18.78 10.38 -16.77
C ARG A 220 18.96 9.06 -16.02
N ALA A 221 17.99 8.17 -16.13
CA ALA A 221 18.09 6.81 -15.64
C ALA A 221 18.92 5.97 -16.61
N SER A 222 19.92 5.27 -16.09
CA SER A 222 20.73 4.31 -16.86
C SER A 222 19.93 3.03 -17.19
N SER A 223 20.58 2.08 -17.87
CA SER A 223 20.04 0.74 -18.10
C SER A 223 19.79 -0.05 -16.82
N THR A 224 20.53 0.26 -15.75
CA THR A 224 20.32 -0.31 -14.41
C THR A 224 19.43 0.55 -13.52
N GLY A 225 18.92 1.68 -14.04
CA GLY A 225 18.02 2.61 -13.35
C GLY A 225 18.71 3.60 -12.42
N GLU A 226 20.04 3.55 -12.30
CA GLU A 226 20.80 4.55 -11.55
C GLU A 226 20.63 5.92 -12.20
N LEU A 227 20.24 6.90 -11.39
CA LEU A 227 19.99 8.27 -11.85
C LEU A 227 21.27 9.08 -11.86
N GLN A 228 21.57 9.65 -13.02
CA GLN A 228 22.59 10.66 -13.20
C GLN A 228 21.93 12.03 -13.40
N PRO A 229 22.47 13.12 -12.81
CA PRO A 229 21.96 14.46 -13.05
C PRO A 229 21.98 14.79 -14.55
N TRP A 230 20.90 15.36 -15.07
CA TRP A 230 20.81 15.69 -16.49
C TRP A 230 21.28 17.12 -16.75
N SER A 231 22.03 17.34 -17.82
CA SER A 231 22.39 18.67 -18.31
C SER A 231 21.94 18.82 -19.76
N GLY A 232 21.31 19.94 -20.11
CA GLY A 232 20.98 20.22 -21.51
C GLY A 232 19.89 21.25 -21.74
N TYR A 233 19.71 21.57 -23.02
CA TYR A 233 18.67 22.45 -23.55
C TYR A 233 17.44 21.64 -23.95
N PHE A 234 16.24 22.10 -23.61
CA PHE A 234 14.99 21.42 -23.98
C PHE A 234 13.82 22.40 -24.04
N ASP A 235 12.76 22.03 -24.76
CA ASP A 235 11.54 22.82 -24.84
C ASP A 235 10.56 22.48 -23.71
N ALA A 236 9.79 23.46 -23.25
CA ALA A 236 8.80 23.33 -22.18
C ALA A 236 7.67 24.36 -22.38
N PRO A 237 6.49 24.20 -21.74
CA PRO A 237 5.37 25.13 -21.93
C PRO A 237 5.68 26.60 -21.61
N ALA A 238 6.64 26.87 -20.71
CA ALA A 238 7.09 28.22 -20.36
C ALA A 238 8.25 28.73 -21.25
N GLY A 239 8.52 28.07 -22.38
CA GLY A 239 9.62 28.32 -23.30
C GLY A 239 10.82 27.40 -23.09
N TRP A 240 11.83 27.58 -23.94
CA TRP A 240 13.08 26.83 -23.92
C TRP A 240 13.83 26.96 -22.60
N ARG A 241 14.44 25.86 -22.16
CA ARG A 241 15.11 25.76 -20.87
C ARG A 241 16.51 25.19 -20.94
N TRP A 242 17.34 25.54 -19.96
CA TRP A 242 18.62 24.90 -19.69
C TRP A 242 18.67 24.36 -18.26
N ILE A 243 19.09 23.12 -18.14
CA ILE A 243 19.43 22.49 -16.86
C ILE A 243 20.92 22.16 -16.87
N GLU A 244 21.57 22.35 -15.74
CA GLU A 244 22.95 21.94 -15.50
C GLU A 244 23.02 21.12 -14.22
N ASN A 245 23.62 19.93 -14.30
CA ASN A 245 23.74 18.97 -13.20
C ASN A 245 22.41 18.69 -12.50
N GLY A 246 21.35 18.54 -13.29
CA GLY A 246 20.00 18.26 -12.83
C GLY A 246 19.25 19.46 -12.28
N GLN A 247 19.84 20.66 -12.21
CA GLN A 247 19.22 21.87 -11.66
C GLN A 247 18.98 22.95 -12.72
N MET A 248 17.95 23.78 -12.47
CA MET A 248 17.63 24.92 -13.33
C MET A 248 18.77 25.95 -13.33
N TYR A 249 19.25 26.30 -14.53
CA TYR A 249 20.45 27.13 -14.68
C TYR A 249 20.13 28.63 -14.77
N THR A 250 20.96 29.47 -14.15
CA THR A 250 20.91 30.93 -14.32
C THR A 250 22.26 31.42 -14.82
N GLY A 251 22.25 32.13 -15.96
CA GLY A 251 23.44 32.69 -16.60
C GLY A 251 23.51 32.36 -18.10
N PHE A 252 24.66 32.70 -18.70
CA PHE A 252 24.97 32.41 -20.09
C PHE A 252 25.44 30.98 -20.33
N ARG A 253 24.89 30.34 -21.37
CA ARG A 253 25.39 29.06 -21.86
C ARG A 253 25.58 29.06 -23.37
N PHE A 254 26.72 28.55 -23.82
CA PHE A 254 27.00 28.30 -25.23
C PHE A 254 26.36 26.99 -25.67
N TYR A 255 25.53 27.04 -26.70
CA TYR A 255 24.86 25.87 -27.25
C TYR A 255 24.61 26.08 -28.75
N MET A 256 24.88 25.05 -29.57
CA MET A 256 24.68 25.09 -31.02
C MET A 256 25.17 26.39 -31.70
N GLY A 257 26.36 26.86 -31.33
CA GLY A 257 27.01 28.00 -32.00
C GLY A 257 26.67 29.40 -31.46
N ALA A 258 25.83 29.53 -30.42
CA ALA A 258 25.48 30.84 -29.84
C ALA A 258 25.39 30.80 -28.31
N TYR A 259 25.51 31.96 -27.66
CA TYR A 259 25.22 32.10 -26.24
C TYR A 259 23.75 32.44 -26.02
N TYR A 260 23.14 31.81 -25.02
CA TYR A 260 21.79 32.08 -24.54
C TYR A 260 21.85 32.41 -23.06
N TYR A 261 21.04 33.36 -22.61
CA TYR A 261 20.91 33.68 -21.19
C TYR A 261 19.68 33.00 -20.59
N PHE A 262 19.86 32.35 -19.44
CA PHE A 262 18.78 31.69 -18.71
C PHE A 262 18.59 32.33 -17.35
N ARG A 263 17.34 32.37 -16.88
CA ARG A 263 16.99 32.76 -15.50
C ARG A 263 16.10 31.68 -14.92
N ASN A 264 16.54 31.07 -13.83
CA ASN A 264 15.90 29.89 -13.23
C ASN A 264 15.53 28.83 -14.29
N GLY A 265 16.49 28.54 -15.15
CA GLY A 265 16.40 27.58 -16.24
C GLY A 265 15.62 28.07 -17.46
N VAL A 266 14.90 29.19 -17.43
CA VAL A 266 14.11 29.69 -18.56
C VAL A 266 14.94 30.62 -19.44
N ARG A 267 14.95 30.36 -20.75
CA ARG A 267 15.66 31.19 -21.73
C ARG A 267 15.04 32.57 -21.84
N GLN A 268 15.87 33.59 -21.75
CA GLN A 268 15.48 34.98 -21.93
C GLN A 268 15.59 35.38 -23.42
N HIS A 269 14.74 36.30 -23.86
CA HIS A 269 14.72 36.85 -25.22
C HIS A 269 14.21 38.29 -25.22
N ASN A 270 14.51 39.04 -26.28
CA ASN A 270 14.14 40.45 -26.51
C ASN A 270 14.41 41.38 -25.31
N GLN A 271 15.58 41.24 -24.66
CA GLN A 271 15.88 42.05 -23.48
C GLN A 271 17.37 42.22 -23.25
N PHE A 272 17.72 43.28 -22.52
CA PHE A 272 19.04 43.47 -21.96
C PHE A 272 19.24 42.56 -20.76
N VAL A 273 20.43 41.96 -20.66
CA VAL A 273 20.84 41.13 -19.52
C VAL A 273 22.26 41.51 -19.10
N SER A 274 22.60 41.26 -17.83
CA SER A 274 23.93 41.57 -17.29
C SER A 274 24.55 40.33 -16.65
N GLN A 275 25.83 40.08 -16.93
CA GLN A 275 26.61 39.03 -16.30
C GLN A 275 28.09 39.38 -16.36
N TRP A 276 28.88 38.93 -15.39
CA TRP A 276 30.32 39.22 -15.31
C TRP A 276 30.67 40.73 -15.39
N GLY A 277 29.77 41.60 -14.89
CA GLY A 277 29.94 43.06 -14.94
C GLY A 277 29.70 43.69 -16.31
N LEU A 278 29.27 42.92 -17.31
CA LEU A 278 29.06 43.36 -18.68
C LEU A 278 27.57 43.33 -19.04
N HIS A 279 27.17 44.15 -20.01
CA HIS A 279 25.81 44.25 -20.52
C HIS A 279 25.69 43.60 -21.89
N TYR A 280 24.63 42.84 -22.10
CA TYR A 280 24.36 42.08 -23.33
C TYR A 280 22.92 42.30 -23.75
N TYR A 281 22.61 41.98 -25.00
CA TYR A 281 21.22 41.87 -25.46
C TYR A 281 20.97 40.49 -26.07
N VAL A 282 19.91 39.83 -25.63
CA VAL A 282 19.44 38.57 -26.21
C VAL A 282 18.27 38.87 -27.16
N GLY A 283 18.40 38.43 -28.42
CA GLY A 283 17.42 38.69 -29.48
C GLY A 283 16.13 37.89 -29.34
N SER A 284 15.27 37.96 -30.34
CA SER A 284 13.96 37.28 -30.36
C SER A 284 14.08 35.76 -30.37
N ASP A 285 15.13 35.25 -31.03
CA ASP A 285 15.50 33.84 -31.01
C ASP A 285 16.29 33.44 -29.74
N GLY A 286 16.47 34.36 -28.79
CA GLY A 286 17.17 34.19 -27.53
C GLY A 286 18.71 34.19 -27.62
N ARG A 287 19.28 34.32 -28.82
CA ARG A 287 20.74 34.37 -29.00
C ARG A 287 21.28 35.73 -28.58
N SER A 288 22.45 35.75 -27.97
CA SER A 288 23.20 36.98 -27.72
C SER A 288 23.56 37.68 -29.04
N MET A 289 23.25 38.96 -29.17
CA MET A 289 23.55 39.74 -30.37
C MET A 289 25.06 40.04 -30.51
N GLN A 290 25.50 40.22 -31.76
CA GLN A 290 26.82 40.72 -32.12
C GLN A 290 26.72 41.84 -33.15
N GLY A 291 27.71 42.73 -33.15
CA GLY A 291 27.79 43.86 -34.07
C GLY A 291 26.88 45.01 -33.66
N ILE A 292 26.58 45.88 -34.64
CA ILE A 292 25.80 47.11 -34.42
C ILE A 292 24.33 46.84 -34.72
N HIS A 293 23.46 47.14 -33.77
CA HIS A 293 22.01 46.95 -33.88
C HIS A 293 21.22 48.17 -33.43
N MET A 294 20.03 48.34 -33.99
CA MET A 294 19.04 49.31 -33.53
C MET A 294 18.03 48.59 -32.63
N ILE A 295 17.90 49.02 -31.38
CA ILE A 295 16.97 48.47 -30.40
C ILE A 295 16.18 49.65 -29.83
N ASP A 296 14.86 49.62 -29.96
CA ASP A 296 13.95 50.68 -29.52
C ASP A 296 14.39 52.09 -29.99
N GLY A 297 14.83 52.19 -31.25
CA GLY A 297 15.27 53.44 -31.87
C GLY A 297 16.66 53.93 -31.46
N LYS A 298 17.39 53.19 -30.61
CA LYS A 298 18.75 53.52 -30.18
C LYS A 298 19.76 52.56 -30.79
N ARG A 299 20.94 53.08 -31.15
CA ARG A 299 22.04 52.32 -31.74
C ARG A 299 22.95 51.75 -30.64
N TYR A 300 23.21 50.45 -30.66
CA TYR A 300 24.08 49.75 -29.73
C TYR A 300 25.13 48.93 -30.49
N ASN A 301 26.32 48.76 -29.90
CA ASN A 301 27.39 47.93 -30.44
C ASN A 301 27.75 46.81 -29.47
N PHE A 302 27.44 45.56 -29.84
CA PHE A 302 27.69 44.37 -29.02
C PHE A 302 29.00 43.65 -29.39
N GLY A 303 29.87 44.31 -30.18
CA GLY A 303 31.13 43.74 -30.66
C GLY A 303 30.94 42.64 -31.72
N SER A 304 31.86 42.54 -32.67
CA SER A 304 31.80 41.59 -33.81
C SER A 304 32.86 40.48 -33.75
N ASN A 305 33.68 40.46 -32.69
CA ASN A 305 34.84 39.57 -32.53
C ASN A 305 34.60 38.46 -31.49
N GLY A 306 33.36 37.97 -31.34
CA GLY A 306 33.05 36.95 -30.32
C GLY A 306 32.81 37.51 -28.91
N THR A 307 32.71 38.82 -28.72
CA THR A 307 32.58 39.45 -27.39
C THR A 307 31.13 39.57 -26.90
N PHE A 308 30.15 39.78 -27.79
CA PHE A 308 28.70 39.80 -27.51
C PHE A 308 28.18 40.85 -26.49
N TYR A 309 29.06 41.60 -25.81
CA TYR A 309 28.69 42.63 -24.84
C TYR A 309 28.74 44.03 -25.44
N MET A 310 27.91 44.91 -24.88
CA MET A 310 27.75 46.31 -25.24
C MET A 310 29.04 47.10 -24.96
N ARG A 311 29.48 47.89 -25.94
CA ARG A 311 30.63 48.81 -25.89
C ARG A 311 30.20 50.27 -25.93
#